data_AF-A0A6M4JCA6-F1
#
_entry.id   AF-A0A6M4JCA6-F1
#
_cell.length_a   1.000
_cell.length_b   1.000
_cell.length_c   1.000
_cell.angle_alpha   90.00
_cell.angle_beta   90.00
_cell.angle_gamma   90.00
#
_symmetry.space_group_name_H-M   'P 1'
#
loop_
_entity.id
_entity.type
_entity.pdbx_description
1 polymer ?
#
loop_
_entity_poly.entity_id
_entity_poly.type
_entity_poly.pdbx_seq_one_letter_code
_entity_poly.pdbx_strand_id
1 'polypeptide(L)'
;MAKEKQLEQKLKKEFKRNNIEYFKIAGGRFQIKGMADLLVFHDFNSYALELKYDLFKNRPTCTQLLQAERFGEHVIWLFVDFNNADYVLEQIKNNNTKVLKHYGSVQRKYFRELLKIKEKGKND
;
A
#
# COMPACT_ATOMS: atom_id res chain seq x y z
N MET A 1 -7.96 6.51 -12.39
CA MET A 1 -8.05 7.66 -11.45
C MET A 1 -9.35 7.72 -10.67
N ALA A 2 -10.55 7.79 -11.29
CA ALA A 2 -11.80 7.98 -10.53
C ALA A 2 -12.07 6.90 -9.46
N LYS A 3 -11.80 5.62 -9.77
CA LYS A 3 -12.03 4.50 -8.84
C LYS A 3 -11.00 4.43 -7.71
N GLU A 4 -9.74 4.73 -7.98
CA GLU A 4 -8.71 4.81 -6.93
C GLU A 4 -8.99 5.95 -5.94
N LYS A 5 -9.50 7.08 -6.44
CA LYS A 5 -10.01 8.16 -5.59
C LYS A 5 -11.20 7.73 -4.74
N GLN A 6 -12.10 6.88 -5.25
CA GLN A 6 -13.20 6.32 -4.46
C GLN A 6 -12.68 5.42 -3.33
N LEU A 7 -11.67 4.58 -3.61
CA LEU A 7 -11.01 3.76 -2.59
C LEU A 7 -10.35 4.64 -1.51
N GLU A 8 -9.61 5.67 -1.91
CA GLU A 8 -9.02 6.64 -0.99
C GLU A 8 -10.08 7.25 -0.07
N GLN A 9 -11.22 7.70 -0.62
CA GLN A 9 -12.30 8.28 0.16
C GLN A 9 -12.98 7.28 1.10
N LYS A 10 -13.15 6.01 0.66
CA LYS A 10 -13.65 4.92 1.51
C LYS A 10 -12.76 4.74 2.75
N LEU A 11 -11.46 4.59 2.54
CA LEU A 11 -10.48 4.41 3.62
C LEU A 11 -10.44 5.61 4.55
N LYS A 12 -10.40 6.84 4.02
CA LYS A 12 -10.42 8.08 4.80
C LYS A 12 -11.65 8.21 5.70
N LYS A 13 -12.83 7.83 5.18
CA LYS A 13 -14.07 7.84 5.94
C LYS A 13 -14.03 6.83 7.09
N GLU A 14 -13.52 5.64 6.82
CA GLU A 14 -13.38 4.60 7.83
C GLU A 14 -12.34 4.96 8.90
N PHE A 15 -11.18 5.50 8.53
CA PHE A 15 -10.20 5.95 9.52
C PHE A 15 -10.76 7.03 10.44
N LYS A 16 -11.46 8.04 9.89
CA LYS A 16 -12.14 9.07 10.68
C LYS A 16 -13.18 8.49 11.65
N ARG A 17 -13.98 7.51 11.20
CA ARG A 17 -15.01 6.86 12.04
C ARG A 17 -14.43 6.09 13.22
N ASN A 18 -13.18 5.64 13.11
CA ASN A 18 -12.53 4.78 14.10
C ASN A 18 -11.40 5.51 14.85
N ASN A 19 -11.32 6.85 14.76
CA ASN A 19 -10.26 7.66 15.38
C ASN A 19 -8.84 7.17 15.01
N ILE A 20 -8.66 6.76 13.76
CA ILE A 20 -7.35 6.36 13.22
C ILE A 20 -6.76 7.56 12.49
N GLU A 21 -5.57 7.99 12.93
CA GLU A 21 -4.86 9.12 12.35
C GLU A 21 -4.23 8.75 11.00
N TYR A 22 -4.26 9.67 10.05
CA TYR A 22 -3.62 9.46 8.74
C TYR A 22 -3.22 10.77 8.06
N PHE A 23 -2.19 10.69 7.22
CA PHE A 23 -1.77 11.75 6.31
C PHE A 23 -1.84 11.26 4.87
N LYS A 24 -2.41 12.08 3.98
CA LYS A 24 -2.22 11.87 2.55
C LYS A 24 -0.83 12.35 2.18
N ILE A 25 -0.03 11.47 1.59
CA ILE A 25 1.21 11.90 0.95
C ILE A 25 0.84 12.48 -0.41
N ALA A 26 0.87 13.80 -0.53
CA ALA A 26 1.05 14.40 -1.84
C ALA A 26 2.54 14.26 -2.20
N GLY A 27 2.87 13.94 -3.46
CA GLY A 27 4.24 14.02 -3.96
C GLY A 27 4.76 15.46 -3.92
N GLY A 28 5.01 15.99 -2.73
CA GLY A 28 5.41 17.38 -2.47
C GLY A 28 6.90 17.61 -2.70
N ARG A 29 7.26 18.91 -2.80
CA ARG A 29 8.56 19.64 -2.98
C ARG A 29 9.79 18.96 -3.60
N PHE A 30 9.99 17.66 -3.47
CA PHE A 30 11.14 16.90 -3.97
C PHE A 30 10.78 15.82 -5.02
N GLN A 31 9.50 15.69 -5.41
CA GLN A 31 9.03 14.76 -6.46
C GLN A 31 9.53 13.30 -6.31
N ILE A 32 9.71 12.82 -5.08
CA ILE A 32 10.15 11.44 -4.86
C ILE A 32 9.06 10.50 -5.38
N LYS A 33 9.36 9.80 -6.48
CA LYS A 33 8.46 8.82 -7.08
C LYS A 33 8.33 7.60 -6.17
N GLY A 34 7.15 6.99 -6.21
CA GLY A 34 6.87 5.71 -5.57
C GLY A 34 6.61 5.74 -4.07
N MET A 35 6.41 6.92 -3.48
CA MET A 35 5.85 7.02 -2.13
C MET A 35 4.41 6.48 -2.11
N ALA A 36 4.02 5.85 -1.00
CA ALA A 36 2.64 5.42 -0.76
C ALA A 36 1.67 6.62 -0.75
N ASP A 37 0.39 6.38 -1.02
CA ASP A 37 -0.61 7.46 -1.06
C ASP A 37 -1.04 7.93 0.35
N LEU A 38 -1.08 7.01 1.32
CA LEU A 38 -1.48 7.29 2.70
C LEU A 38 -0.44 6.78 3.70
N LEU A 39 -0.14 7.57 4.72
CA LEU A 39 0.44 7.10 5.97
C LEU A 39 -0.65 7.04 7.02
N VAL A 40 -0.73 5.93 7.74
CA VAL A 40 -1.75 5.68 8.76
C VAL A 40 -1.05 5.35 10.07
N PHE A 41 -1.55 5.88 11.18
CA PHE A 41 -0.99 5.74 12.51
C PHE A 41 -2.08 5.22 13.46
N HIS A 42 -1.81 4.08 14.08
CA HIS A 42 -2.73 3.47 15.03
C HIS A 42 -1.96 2.64 16.05
N ASP A 43 -2.26 2.83 17.33
CA ASP A 43 -1.65 2.10 18.46
C ASP A 43 -0.12 1.99 18.37
N PHE A 44 0.56 3.13 18.17
CA PHE A 44 2.02 3.21 18.00
C PHE A 44 2.60 2.48 16.78
N ASN A 45 1.75 2.01 15.86
CA ASN A 45 2.16 1.42 14.60
C ASN A 45 1.95 2.39 13.45
N SER A 46 2.82 2.27 12.44
CA SER A 46 2.76 3.07 11.21
C SER A 46 2.59 2.16 10.00
N TYR A 47 1.62 2.51 9.16
CA TYR A 47 1.28 1.79 7.94
C TYR A 47 1.44 2.72 6.74
N ALA A 48 2.05 2.22 5.67
CA ALA A 48 2.13 2.90 4.38
C ALA A 48 1.20 2.19 3.40
N LEU A 49 0.13 2.86 2.97
CA LEU A 49 -0.87 2.29 2.06
C LEU A 49 -0.67 2.87 0.66
N GLU A 50 -0.18 2.03 -0.25
CA GLU A 50 -0.15 2.31 -1.68
C GLU A 50 -1.47 1.81 -2.29
N LEU A 51 -2.26 2.74 -2.82
CA LEU A 51 -3.59 2.47 -3.34
C LEU A 51 -3.54 2.16 -4.83
N LYS A 52 -4.20 1.09 -5.23
CA LYS A 52 -4.44 0.75 -6.64
C LYS A 52 -5.92 0.57 -6.86
N TYR A 53 -6.38 0.93 -8.06
CA TYR A 53 -7.74 0.55 -8.46
C TYR A 53 -7.95 -0.97 -8.46
N ASP A 54 -7.01 -1.71 -9.03
CA ASP A 54 -7.05 -3.17 -9.19
C ASP A 54 -5.59 -3.62 -9.30
N LEU A 55 -5.12 -4.40 -8.33
CA LEU A 55 -3.71 -4.78 -8.24
C LEU A 55 -3.24 -5.70 -9.37
N PHE A 56 -4.16 -6.39 -10.05
CA PHE A 56 -3.82 -7.28 -11.16
C PHE A 56 -3.72 -6.52 -12.49
N LYS A 57 -4.58 -5.50 -12.67
CA LYS A 57 -4.60 -4.64 -13.86
C LYS A 57 -3.61 -3.47 -13.77
N ASN A 58 -3.53 -2.82 -12.61
CA ASN A 58 -2.65 -1.68 -12.36
C ASN A 58 -1.68 -2.02 -11.23
N ARG A 59 -0.67 -2.83 -11.58
CA ARG A 59 0.33 -3.33 -10.63
C ARG A 59 1.16 -2.18 -10.05
N PRO A 60 1.73 -2.35 -8.85
CA PRO A 60 2.74 -1.45 -8.33
C PRO A 60 3.89 -1.25 -9.32
N THR A 61 4.38 -0.02 -9.43
CA THR A 61 5.55 0.30 -10.24
C THR A 61 6.83 -0.21 -9.57
N CYS A 62 7.92 -0.36 -10.33
CA CYS A 62 9.22 -0.75 -9.77
C CYS A 62 9.68 0.22 -8.66
N THR A 63 9.44 1.53 -8.83
CA THR A 63 9.79 2.51 -7.81
C THR A 63 8.96 2.34 -6.54
N GLN A 64 7.66 2.03 -6.65
CA GLN A 64 6.81 1.77 -5.47
C GLN A 64 7.26 0.54 -4.71
N LEU A 65 7.63 -0.53 -5.42
CA LEU A 65 8.17 -1.73 -4.78
C LEU A 65 9.52 -1.47 -4.14
N LEU A 66 10.39 -0.71 -4.79
CA LEU A 66 11.69 -0.33 -4.22
C LEU A 66 11.53 0.47 -2.92
N GLN A 67 10.60 1.42 -2.86
CA GLN A 67 10.31 2.16 -1.63
C GLN A 67 9.72 1.25 -0.55
N ALA A 68 8.81 0.34 -0.93
CA ALA A 68 8.23 -0.63 -0.02
C ALA A 68 9.26 -1.59 0.57
N GLU A 69 10.29 -1.96 -0.19
CA GLU A 69 11.40 -2.79 0.27
C GLU A 69 12.35 -2.00 1.17
N ARG A 70 12.71 -0.78 0.76
CA ARG A 70 13.61 0.10 1.52
C ARG A 70 13.05 0.46 2.90
N PHE A 71 11.75 0.73 2.99
CA PHE A 71 11.12 1.20 4.22
C PHE A 71 10.26 0.15 4.92
N GLY A 72 10.11 -1.05 4.35
CA GLY A 72 9.22 -2.10 4.86
C GLY A 72 9.60 -2.67 6.23
N GLU A 73 10.82 -2.38 6.72
CA GLU A 73 11.26 -2.71 8.08
C GLU A 73 10.83 -1.65 9.11
N HIS A 74 10.65 -0.40 8.68
CA HIS A 74 10.29 0.73 9.54
C HIS A 74 8.77 0.99 9.56
N VAL A 75 8.11 0.76 8.43
CA VAL A 75 6.66 0.93 8.28
C VAL A 75 6.05 -0.33 7.66
N ILE A 76 4.83 -0.65 8.07
CA ILE A 76 4.09 -1.76 7.49
C ILE A 76 3.54 -1.32 6.13
N TRP A 77 4.28 -1.65 5.08
CA TRP A 77 3.90 -1.27 3.71
C TRP A 77 2.93 -2.27 3.10
N LEU A 78 1.77 -1.78 2.65
CA LEU A 78 0.67 -2.56 2.10
C LEU A 78 0.24 -2.00 0.75
N PHE A 79 -0.02 -2.89 -0.21
CA PHE A 79 -0.67 -2.55 -1.47
C PHE A 79 -2.17 -2.83 -1.34
N VAL A 80 -3.01 -1.82 -1.56
CA VAL A 80 -4.45 -1.89 -1.25
C VAL A 80 -5.26 -1.60 -2.51
N ASP A 81 -6.22 -2.48 -2.82
CA ASP A 81 -7.24 -2.25 -3.84
C ASP A 81 -8.64 -2.52 -3.26
N PHE A 82 -9.67 -2.50 -4.10
CA PHE A 82 -11.04 -2.78 -3.67
C PHE A 82 -11.25 -4.21 -3.14
N ASN A 83 -10.44 -5.17 -3.57
CA ASN A 83 -10.62 -6.57 -3.22
C ASN A 83 -10.10 -6.88 -1.81
N ASN A 84 -9.07 -6.15 -1.35
CA ASN A 84 -8.45 -6.37 -0.05
C ASN A 84 -8.64 -5.21 0.95
N ALA A 85 -9.28 -4.11 0.57
CA ALA A 85 -9.42 -2.93 1.43
C ALA A 85 -10.08 -3.24 2.79
N ASP A 86 -11.18 -4.02 2.77
CA ASP A 86 -11.93 -4.31 3.99
C ASP A 86 -11.14 -5.21 4.94
N TYR A 87 -10.44 -6.21 4.39
CA TYR A 87 -9.50 -7.04 5.15
C TYR A 87 -8.39 -6.19 5.80
N VAL A 88 -7.71 -5.36 5.01
CA VAL A 88 -6.62 -4.49 5.52
C VAL A 88 -7.13 -3.57 6.62
N LEU A 89 -8.28 -2.93 6.41
CA LEU A 89 -8.89 -2.02 7.36
C LEU A 89 -9.22 -2.72 8.69
N GLU A 90 -9.82 -3.91 8.64
CA GLU A 90 -10.14 -4.71 9.83
C GLU A 90 -8.87 -5.07 10.61
N GLN A 91 -7.81 -5.51 9.92
CA GLN A 91 -6.56 -5.84 10.60
C GLN A 91 -5.87 -4.62 11.21
N ILE A 92 -6.01 -3.43 10.61
CA ILE A 92 -5.53 -2.17 11.21
C ILE A 92 -6.33 -1.88 12.48
N LYS A 93 -7.67 -1.91 12.42
CA LYS A 93 -8.56 -1.65 13.57
C LYS A 93 -8.30 -2.59 14.75
N ASN A 94 -7.98 -3.85 14.46
CA ASN A 94 -7.69 -4.87 15.48
C ASN A 94 -6.21 -4.89 15.91
N ASN A 95 -5.39 -3.96 15.42
CA ASN A 95 -3.96 -3.88 15.70
C ASN A 95 -3.19 -5.19 15.42
N ASN A 96 -3.61 -5.93 14.38
CA ASN A 96 -3.04 -7.23 13.99
C ASN A 96 -1.76 -7.05 13.15
N THR A 97 -0.76 -6.40 13.74
CA THR A 97 0.47 -5.97 13.06
C THR A 97 1.28 -7.13 12.49
N LYS A 98 1.34 -8.28 13.18
CA LYS A 98 2.06 -9.47 12.69
C LYS A 98 1.44 -9.99 11.38
N VAL A 99 0.10 -10.01 11.31
CA VAL A 99 -0.65 -10.42 10.12
C VAL A 99 -0.36 -9.45 8.97
N LEU A 100 -0.45 -8.14 9.22
CA LEU A 100 -0.19 -7.12 8.20
C LEU A 100 1.27 -7.09 7.73
N LYS A 101 2.24 -7.28 8.63
CA LYS A 101 3.66 -7.42 8.27
C LYS A 101 3.89 -8.61 7.34
N HIS A 102 3.31 -9.77 7.69
CA HIS A 102 3.40 -10.96 6.84
C HIS A 102 2.70 -10.72 5.49
N TYR A 103 1.49 -10.19 5.51
CA TYR A 103 0.70 -9.90 4.30
C TYR A 103 1.46 -8.96 3.35
N GLY A 104 1.97 -7.83 3.83
CA GLY A 104 2.77 -6.90 3.04
C GLY A 104 4.04 -7.55 2.48
N SER A 105 4.71 -8.42 3.26
CA SER A 105 5.88 -9.18 2.78
C SER A 105 5.53 -10.13 1.64
N VAL A 106 4.41 -10.84 1.74
CA VAL A 106 3.92 -11.74 0.67
C VAL A 106 3.59 -10.94 -0.58
N GLN A 107 2.92 -9.79 -0.46
CA GLN A 107 2.62 -8.91 -1.59
C GLN A 107 3.90 -8.44 -2.30
N ARG A 108 4.89 -7.95 -1.55
CA ARG A 108 6.18 -7.52 -2.12
C ARG A 108 6.87 -8.65 -2.88
N LYS A 109 6.94 -9.85 -2.30
CA LYS A 109 7.52 -11.02 -2.96
C LYS A 109 6.80 -11.35 -4.26
N TYR A 110 5.47 -11.41 -4.23
CA TYR A 110 4.63 -11.70 -5.39
C TYR A 110 4.85 -10.70 -6.54
N PHE A 111 4.79 -9.40 -6.25
CA PHE A 111 4.97 -8.39 -7.30
C PHE A 111 6.40 -8.32 -7.83
N ARG A 112 7.41 -8.60 -6.98
CA ARG A 112 8.80 -8.73 -7.40
C ARG A 112 8.97 -9.86 -8.43
N GLU A 113 8.37 -11.02 -8.18
CA GLU A 113 8.41 -12.15 -9.11
C GLU A 113 7.72 -11.83 -10.44
N LEU A 114 6.56 -11.18 -10.41
CA LEU A 114 5.86 -10.75 -11.62
C LEU A 114 6.66 -9.77 -12.49
N LEU A 115 7.41 -8.84 -11.86
CA LEU A 115 8.25 -7.90 -12.60
C LEU A 115 9.42 -8.62 -13.30
N LYS A 116 10.08 -9.57 -12.63
CA LYS A 116 11.16 -10.37 -13.23
C LYS A 116 10.71 -11.13 -14.47
N ILE A 117 9.50 -11.70 -14.45
CA ILE A 117 8.93 -12.42 -15.60
C ILE A 117 8.73 -11.46 -16.78
N LYS A 118 8.21 -10.25 -16.51
CA LYS A 118 7.97 -9.23 -17.55
C LYS A 118 9.26 -8.72 -18.20
N GLU A 119 10.37 -8.65 -17.45
CA GLU A 119 11.68 -8.28 -18.00
C GLU A 119 12.27 -9.38 -18.89
N LYS A 120 12.10 -10.66 -18.52
CA LYS A 120 12.56 -11.78 -19.33
C LYS A 120 11.83 -11.87 -20.67
N GLY A 121 10.50 -11.81 -20.68
CA GLY A 121 9.70 -11.86 -21.91
C GLY A 121 9.77 -10.60 -22.79
N LYS A 122 10.62 -9.63 -22.48
CA LYS A 122 10.95 -8.48 -23.34
C LYS A 122 12.32 -8.61 -24.01
N ASN A 123 13.15 -9.55 -23.55
CA ASN A 123 14.48 -9.82 -24.08
C ASN A 123 14.50 -11.06 -24.99
N ASP A 124 13.34 -11.66 -25.24
CA ASP A 124 13.07 -12.69 -26.25
C ASP A 124 12.26 -12.07 -27.40
#